data_AF-A0A0Q8ABI2-F1
#
_entry.id   AF-A0A0Q8ABI2-F1
#
_cell.length_a   1.000
_cell.length_b   1.000
_cell.length_c   1.000
_cell.angle_alpha   90.00
_cell.angle_beta   90.00
_cell.angle_gamma   90.00
#
_symmetry.space_group_name_H-M   'P 1'
#
loop_
_entity.id
_entity.type
_entity.pdbx_description
1 polymer ?
#
loop_
_entity_poly.entity_id
_entity_poly.type
_entity_poly.pdbx_seq_one_letter_code
_entity_poly.pdbx_strand_id
1 'polypeptide(L)'
;MGIFDESDIEASHKRLASSIHIYVEALCAATDLIRKALLLAPTSSNDAERAGDLIAGSVLGYRVVNDIGAATKLIDCGYFAQGSALFRDIAEIGMLALLFSKKPEQLREWRKAGKRRHGEFGRSSIKKILGGEVEFLFFDYYFDAFSQFGTHPSAESIYFHVENNMFQIGPHYNGNVYVKSYHHLAILVSHARIYAVEPTNLYLSLTRKSISPLKTNDSPQLGISSERCPQNSD
;
A
#
# COMPACT_ATOMS: atom_id res chain seq x y z
N MET A 1 25.80 5.69 -22.59
CA MET A 1 26.03 4.24 -22.49
C MET A 1 25.92 3.87 -21.02
N GLY A 2 25.08 2.89 -20.67
CA GLY A 2 24.99 2.40 -19.30
C GLY A 2 26.28 1.69 -18.89
N ILE A 3 26.55 1.62 -17.59
CA ILE A 3 27.68 0.83 -17.04
C ILE A 3 27.41 -0.67 -17.26
N PHE A 4 26.15 -1.06 -17.21
CA PHE A 4 25.65 -2.39 -17.55
C PHE A 4 24.62 -2.26 -18.68
N ASP A 5 24.54 -3.28 -19.56
CA ASP A 5 23.49 -3.42 -20.57
C ASP A 5 22.63 -4.64 -20.20
N GLU A 6 21.40 -4.39 -19.76
CA GLU A 6 20.48 -5.43 -19.30
C GLU A 6 19.53 -5.94 -20.39
N SER A 7 19.66 -5.45 -21.62
CA SER A 7 18.69 -5.69 -22.71
C SER A 7 18.48 -7.18 -23.00
N ASP A 8 19.57 -7.96 -23.05
CA ASP A 8 19.52 -9.40 -23.31
C ASP A 8 18.90 -10.20 -22.16
N ILE A 9 19.13 -9.76 -20.92
CA ILE A 9 18.57 -10.39 -19.72
C ILE A 9 17.08 -10.12 -19.65
N GLU A 10 16.66 -8.88 -19.86
CA GLU A 10 15.24 -8.51 -19.95
C GLU A 10 14.54 -9.28 -21.07
N ALA A 11 15.14 -9.37 -22.25
CA ALA A 11 14.59 -10.14 -23.36
C ALA A 11 14.46 -11.62 -22.99
N SER A 12 15.40 -12.16 -22.22
CA SER A 12 15.39 -13.54 -21.75
C SER A 12 14.30 -13.81 -20.71
N HIS A 13 14.12 -12.93 -19.74
CA HIS A 13 13.03 -13.02 -18.76
C HIS A 13 11.65 -12.80 -19.41
N LYS A 14 11.52 -11.90 -20.39
CA LYS A 14 10.26 -11.68 -21.14
C LYS A 14 9.76 -12.93 -21.85
N ARG A 15 10.64 -13.87 -22.22
CA ARG A 15 10.23 -15.17 -22.77
C ARG A 15 9.47 -16.05 -21.76
N LEU A 16 9.54 -15.73 -20.46
CA LEU A 16 8.80 -16.39 -19.38
C LEU A 16 7.46 -15.70 -19.05
N ALA A 17 6.99 -14.76 -19.88
CA ALA A 17 5.79 -13.98 -19.60
C ALA A 17 4.55 -14.85 -19.29
N SER A 18 4.36 -15.97 -20.00
CA SER A 18 3.25 -16.88 -19.74
C SER A 18 3.31 -17.51 -18.35
N SER A 19 4.51 -17.73 -17.80
CA SER A 19 4.73 -18.32 -16.47
C SER A 19 4.45 -17.35 -15.32
N ILE A 20 4.42 -16.03 -15.59
CA ILE A 20 4.18 -14.99 -14.58
C ILE A 20 2.89 -14.22 -14.78
N HIS A 21 2.16 -14.46 -15.87
CA HIS A 21 0.93 -13.76 -16.26
C HIS A 21 -0.02 -13.51 -15.08
N ILE A 22 -0.36 -14.56 -14.32
CA ILE A 22 -1.32 -14.45 -13.21
C ILE A 22 -0.82 -13.53 -12.09
N TYR A 23 0.49 -13.48 -11.86
CA TYR A 23 1.11 -12.60 -10.88
C TYR A 23 1.12 -11.16 -11.37
N VAL A 24 1.39 -10.94 -12.66
CA VAL A 24 1.33 -9.62 -13.30
C VAL A 24 -0.09 -9.06 -13.20
N GLU A 25 -1.12 -9.84 -13.54
CA GLU A 25 -2.52 -9.42 -13.40
C GLU A 25 -2.87 -9.05 -11.95
N ALA A 26 -2.45 -9.86 -10.98
CA ALA A 26 -2.68 -9.57 -9.57
C ALA A 26 -1.99 -8.26 -9.12
N LEU A 27 -0.76 -8.01 -9.59
CA LEU A 27 -0.02 -6.77 -9.32
C LEU A 27 -0.69 -5.55 -9.97
N CYS A 28 -1.15 -5.68 -11.21
CA CYS A 28 -1.89 -4.63 -11.90
C CYS A 28 -3.19 -4.30 -11.16
N ALA A 29 -3.98 -5.30 -10.79
CA ALA A 29 -5.23 -5.12 -10.05
C ALA A 29 -4.99 -4.46 -8.68
N ALA A 30 -3.99 -4.92 -7.93
CA ALA A 30 -3.67 -4.34 -6.62
C ALA A 30 -3.18 -2.89 -6.75
N THR A 31 -2.33 -2.61 -7.73
CA THR A 31 -1.82 -1.26 -8.00
C THR A 31 -2.94 -0.31 -8.40
N ASP A 32 -3.85 -0.76 -9.27
CA ASP A 32 -5.00 0.03 -9.70
C ASP A 32 -5.94 0.36 -8.52
N LEU A 33 -6.21 -0.61 -7.65
CA LEU A 33 -7.00 -0.39 -6.42
C LEU A 33 -6.35 0.64 -5.49
N ILE A 34 -5.03 0.53 -5.25
CA ILE A 34 -4.31 1.49 -4.41
C ILE A 34 -4.37 2.88 -5.06
N ARG A 35 -4.07 3.00 -6.35
CA ARG A 35 -4.09 4.28 -7.08
C ARG A 35 -5.47 4.93 -7.05
N LYS A 36 -6.53 4.16 -7.30
CA LYS A 36 -7.92 4.65 -7.23
C LYS A 36 -8.26 5.13 -5.82
N ALA A 37 -7.89 4.38 -4.79
CA ALA A 37 -8.11 4.80 -3.40
C ALA A 37 -7.38 6.10 -3.06
N LEU A 38 -6.14 6.27 -3.53
CA LEU A 38 -5.35 7.50 -3.34
C LEU A 38 -5.95 8.69 -4.09
N LEU A 39 -6.44 8.50 -5.31
CA LEU A 39 -7.07 9.56 -6.12
C LEU A 39 -8.42 9.99 -5.57
N LEU A 40 -9.14 9.09 -4.89
CA LEU A 40 -10.43 9.38 -4.25
C LEU A 40 -10.29 9.97 -2.84
N ALA A 41 -9.07 10.05 -2.30
CA ALA A 41 -8.84 10.64 -0.99
C ALA A 41 -9.14 12.15 -1.03
N PRO A 42 -10.07 12.67 -0.21
CA PRO A 42 -10.38 14.09 -0.19
C PRO A 42 -9.21 14.86 0.42
N THR A 43 -8.41 15.52 -0.41
CA THR A 43 -7.27 16.32 0.02
C THR A 43 -7.66 17.74 0.44
N SER A 44 -8.81 18.24 -0.01
CA SER A 44 -9.38 19.51 0.43
C SER A 44 -10.20 19.33 1.71
N SER A 45 -9.55 19.56 2.84
CA SER A 45 -10.20 19.64 4.15
C SER A 45 -9.95 21.01 4.76
N ASN A 46 -11.00 21.63 5.32
CA ASN A 46 -10.87 22.86 6.10
C ASN A 46 -10.11 22.64 7.44
N ASP A 47 -9.88 21.38 7.81
CA ASP A 47 -9.03 20.96 8.91
C ASP A 47 -7.65 20.52 8.37
N ALA A 48 -6.64 21.34 8.64
CA ALA A 48 -5.26 21.12 8.21
C ALA A 48 -4.59 19.91 8.88
N GLU A 49 -4.94 19.60 10.14
CA GLU A 49 -4.39 18.44 10.83
C GLU A 49 -4.92 17.15 10.20
N ARG A 50 -6.22 17.14 9.88
CA ARG A 50 -6.84 16.03 9.17
C ARG A 50 -6.30 15.87 7.75
N ALA A 51 -6.13 16.97 7.00
CA ALA A 51 -5.50 16.92 5.69
C ALA A 51 -4.09 16.32 5.78
N GLY A 52 -3.31 16.72 6.80
CA GLY A 52 -2.00 16.16 7.08
C GLY A 52 -2.01 14.66 7.36
N ASP A 53 -2.98 14.17 8.16
CA ASP A 53 -3.13 12.74 8.46
C ASP A 53 -3.50 11.95 7.18
N LEU A 54 -4.40 12.47 6.33
CA LEU A 54 -4.77 11.84 5.06
C LEU A 54 -3.59 11.77 4.07
N ILE A 55 -2.80 12.84 3.97
CA ILE A 55 -1.59 12.87 3.14
C ILE A 55 -0.57 11.86 3.68
N ALA A 56 -0.37 11.80 5.00
CA ALA A 56 0.54 10.87 5.63
C ALA A 56 0.15 9.41 5.40
N GLY A 57 -1.13 9.06 5.51
CA GLY A 57 -1.64 7.74 5.16
C GLY A 57 -1.44 7.42 3.67
N SER A 58 -1.75 8.39 2.81
CA SER A 58 -1.59 8.26 1.35
C SER A 58 -0.14 7.97 0.93
N VAL A 59 0.85 8.53 1.64
CA VAL A 59 2.27 8.26 1.38
C VAL A 59 2.60 6.77 1.46
N LEU A 60 1.96 6.00 2.35
CA LEU A 60 2.17 4.56 2.42
C LEU A 60 1.74 3.86 1.12
N GLY A 61 0.56 4.21 0.61
CA GLY A 61 0.07 3.68 -0.67
C GLY A 61 0.96 4.07 -1.86
N TYR A 62 1.40 5.34 -1.92
CA TYR A 62 2.32 5.79 -2.97
C TYR A 62 3.64 5.00 -2.95
N ARG A 63 4.19 4.76 -1.77
CA ARG A 63 5.43 3.98 -1.63
C ARG A 63 5.25 2.55 -2.12
N VAL A 64 4.14 1.88 -1.75
CA VAL A 64 3.87 0.51 -2.27
C VAL A 64 3.83 0.50 -3.80
N VAL A 65 3.14 1.45 -4.43
CA VAL A 65 3.07 1.51 -5.90
C VAL A 65 4.45 1.74 -6.54
N ASN A 66 5.24 2.64 -5.97
CA ASN A 66 6.59 2.92 -6.47
C ASN A 66 7.53 1.72 -6.27
N ASP A 67 7.45 1.08 -5.10
CA ASP A 67 8.26 -0.10 -4.77
C ASP A 67 7.91 -1.28 -5.68
N ILE A 68 6.63 -1.46 -6.06
CA ILE A 68 6.22 -2.45 -7.08
C ILE A 68 6.87 -2.15 -8.44
N GLY A 69 6.77 -0.91 -8.91
CA GLY A 69 7.32 -0.51 -10.21
C GLY A 69 8.84 -0.65 -10.26
N ALA A 70 9.53 -0.25 -9.20
CA ALA A 70 10.98 -0.40 -9.09
C ALA A 70 11.40 -1.87 -8.93
N ALA A 71 10.69 -2.66 -8.11
CA ALA A 71 10.97 -4.08 -7.91
C ALA A 71 10.82 -4.87 -9.20
N THR A 72 9.70 -4.70 -9.91
CA THR A 72 9.46 -5.37 -11.20
C THR A 72 10.56 -5.05 -12.20
N LYS A 73 10.94 -3.77 -12.34
CA LYS A 73 12.05 -3.39 -13.22
C LYS A 73 13.38 -4.05 -12.83
N LEU A 74 13.73 -4.06 -11.55
CA LEU A 74 14.95 -4.69 -11.07
C LEU A 74 14.96 -6.20 -11.31
N ILE A 75 13.83 -6.88 -11.07
CA ILE A 75 13.65 -8.32 -11.30
C ILE A 75 13.76 -8.64 -12.81
N ASP A 76 13.11 -7.86 -13.67
CA ASP A 76 13.18 -8.02 -15.13
C ASP A 76 14.61 -7.89 -15.65
N CYS A 77 15.39 -6.98 -15.06
CA CYS A 77 16.81 -6.79 -15.37
C CYS A 77 17.74 -7.81 -14.68
N GLY A 78 17.25 -8.71 -13.82
CA GLY A 78 18.09 -9.69 -13.13
C GLY A 78 18.81 -9.19 -11.86
N TYR A 79 18.41 -8.03 -11.32
CA TYR A 79 18.90 -7.50 -10.05
C TYR A 79 18.05 -8.02 -8.87
N PHE A 80 18.06 -9.34 -8.65
CA PHE A 80 17.13 -10.00 -7.71
C PHE A 80 17.30 -9.59 -6.26
N ALA A 81 18.55 -9.45 -5.78
CA ALA A 81 18.83 -9.01 -4.41
C ALA A 81 18.33 -7.56 -4.17
N GLN A 82 18.64 -6.65 -5.09
CA GLN A 82 18.21 -5.25 -5.01
C GLN A 82 16.69 -5.14 -5.12
N GLY A 83 16.07 -5.90 -6.02
CA GLY A 83 14.62 -5.99 -6.12
C GLY A 83 13.99 -6.45 -4.80
N SER A 84 14.59 -7.45 -4.15
CA SER A 84 14.09 -8.02 -2.89
C SER A 84 14.16 -7.06 -1.70
N ALA A 85 15.08 -6.10 -1.69
CA ALA A 85 15.08 -5.03 -0.69
C ALA A 85 13.77 -4.22 -0.72
N LEU A 86 13.16 -4.05 -1.90
CA LEU A 86 11.86 -3.37 -2.02
C LEU A 86 10.70 -4.22 -1.50
N PHE A 87 10.83 -5.55 -1.47
CA PHE A 87 9.81 -6.43 -0.91
C PHE A 87 9.81 -6.29 0.61
N ARG A 88 10.99 -6.23 1.22
CA ARG A 88 11.14 -5.90 2.65
C ARG A 88 10.46 -4.57 2.97
N ASP A 89 10.68 -3.55 2.15
CA ASP A 89 10.06 -2.23 2.35
C ASP A 89 8.53 -2.28 2.22
N ILE A 90 7.98 -3.01 1.24
CA ILE A 90 6.54 -3.23 1.12
C ILE A 90 5.99 -3.95 2.37
N ALA A 91 6.70 -4.94 2.91
CA ALA A 91 6.29 -5.64 4.13
C ALA A 91 6.29 -4.70 5.34
N GLU A 92 7.31 -3.84 5.47
CA GLU A 92 7.39 -2.81 6.52
C GLU A 92 6.24 -1.79 6.41
N ILE A 93 5.93 -1.35 5.20
CA ILE A 93 4.77 -0.49 4.94
C ILE A 93 3.47 -1.20 5.28
N GLY A 94 3.35 -2.50 4.96
CA GLY A 94 2.20 -3.34 5.33
C GLY A 94 1.97 -3.39 6.83
N MET A 95 3.04 -3.55 7.64
CA MET A 95 2.96 -3.51 9.10
C MET A 95 2.46 -2.15 9.63
N LEU A 96 2.95 -1.05 9.06
CA LEU A 96 2.50 0.31 9.43
C LEU A 96 1.04 0.54 9.04
N ALA A 97 0.66 0.16 7.82
CA ALA A 97 -0.70 0.28 7.33
C ALA A 97 -1.68 -0.53 8.19
N LEU A 98 -1.29 -1.76 8.57
CA LEU A 98 -2.05 -2.58 9.51
C LEU A 98 -2.19 -1.89 10.88
N LEU A 99 -1.11 -1.34 11.44
CA LEU A 99 -1.18 -0.58 12.68
C LEU A 99 -2.18 0.58 12.59
N PHE A 100 -2.12 1.39 11.53
CA PHE A 100 -3.01 2.54 11.40
C PHE A 100 -4.46 2.15 11.08
N SER A 101 -4.68 0.99 10.46
CA SER A 101 -6.04 0.46 10.27
C SER A 101 -6.70 0.07 11.59
N LYS A 102 -5.93 -0.54 12.50
CA LYS A 102 -6.42 -1.01 13.82
C LYS A 102 -6.42 0.11 14.87
N LYS A 103 -5.49 1.06 14.75
CA LYS A 103 -5.24 2.16 15.70
C LYS A 103 -5.04 3.48 14.95
N PRO A 104 -6.10 4.11 14.41
CA PRO A 104 -5.99 5.28 13.54
C PRO A 104 -5.34 6.50 14.19
N GLU A 105 -5.38 6.61 15.51
CA GLU A 105 -4.72 7.65 16.30
C GLU A 105 -3.19 7.60 16.17
N GLN A 106 -2.62 6.40 15.96
CA GLN A 106 -1.19 6.18 15.80
C GLN A 106 -0.65 6.83 14.51
N LEU A 107 -1.48 7.05 13.49
CA LEU A 107 -1.07 7.72 12.25
C LEU A 107 -0.62 9.16 12.50
N ARG A 108 -1.38 9.87 13.34
CA ARG A 108 -1.05 11.25 13.73
C ARG A 108 0.23 11.31 14.52
N GLU A 109 0.41 10.37 15.46
CA GLU A 109 1.63 10.25 16.24
C GLU A 109 2.84 9.95 15.34
N TRP A 110 2.71 9.01 14.41
CA TRP A 110 3.74 8.66 13.43
C TRP A 110 4.15 9.84 12.54
N ARG A 111 3.15 10.61 12.07
CA ARG A 111 3.39 11.84 11.28
C ARG A 111 4.22 12.84 12.08
N LYS A 112 3.92 13.01 13.37
CA LYS A 112 4.56 13.97 14.28
C LYS A 112 5.86 13.46 14.93
N ALA A 113 6.15 12.17 14.86
CA ALA A 113 7.29 11.55 15.54
C ALA A 113 8.67 12.03 15.04
N GLY A 114 8.75 12.51 13.79
CA GLY A 114 10.01 13.00 13.20
C GLY A 114 11.14 11.96 13.29
N LYS A 115 12.25 12.31 13.95
CA LYS A 115 13.40 11.38 14.14
C LYS A 115 13.07 10.18 15.03
N ARG A 116 12.09 10.28 15.93
CA ARG A 116 11.68 9.17 16.82
C ARG A 116 10.92 8.07 16.08
N ARG A 117 10.49 8.34 14.84
CA ARG A 117 9.66 7.44 14.03
C ARG A 117 10.25 6.03 13.94
N HIS A 118 11.57 5.89 13.74
CA HIS A 118 12.20 4.57 13.63
C HIS A 118 12.12 3.77 14.94
N GLY A 119 12.28 4.42 16.09
CA GLY A 119 12.18 3.76 17.40
C GLY A 119 10.75 3.44 17.80
N GLU A 120 9.81 4.35 17.53
CA GLU A 120 8.42 4.24 17.98
C GLU A 120 7.55 3.39 17.03
N PHE A 121 7.85 3.43 15.74
CA PHE A 121 7.06 2.78 14.69
C PHE A 121 7.88 1.82 13.83
N GLY A 122 9.08 1.44 14.29
CA GLY A 122 9.82 0.34 13.69
C GLY A 122 9.17 -1.01 14.00
N ARG A 123 9.52 -2.01 13.21
CA ARG A 123 9.04 -3.40 13.34
C ARG A 123 8.95 -3.91 14.78
N SER A 124 10.01 -3.76 15.58
CA SER A 124 10.04 -4.24 16.97
C SER A 124 8.99 -3.59 17.86
N SER A 125 8.67 -2.32 17.62
CA SER A 125 7.64 -1.59 18.38
C SER A 125 6.24 -1.97 17.92
N ILE A 126 6.04 -2.14 16.61
CA ILE A 126 4.77 -2.66 16.07
C ILE A 126 4.51 -4.08 16.58
N LYS A 127 5.54 -4.94 16.64
CA LYS A 127 5.44 -6.32 17.14
C LYS A 127 4.97 -6.40 18.59
N LYS A 128 5.34 -5.44 19.44
CA LYS A 128 4.83 -5.36 20.82
C LYS A 128 3.33 -5.07 20.87
N ILE A 129 2.79 -4.42 19.84
CA ILE A 129 1.39 -4.01 19.75
C ILE A 129 0.55 -5.07 19.05
N LEU A 130 1.05 -5.63 17.94
CA LEU A 130 0.30 -6.49 17.03
C LEU A 130 0.89 -7.91 16.87
N GLY A 131 1.88 -8.30 17.67
CA GLY A 131 2.64 -9.53 17.44
C GLY A 131 1.84 -10.84 17.49
N GLY A 132 0.62 -10.82 18.02
CA GLY A 132 -0.32 -11.95 18.00
C GLY A 132 -1.28 -11.97 16.81
N GLU A 133 -1.33 -10.90 16.01
CA GLU A 133 -2.22 -10.79 14.86
C GLU A 133 -1.66 -11.58 13.68
N VAL A 134 -2.48 -12.41 13.05
CA VAL A 134 -2.07 -13.26 11.92
C VAL A 134 -1.51 -12.42 10.78
N GLU A 135 -2.11 -11.27 10.52
CA GLU A 135 -1.72 -10.40 9.42
C GLU A 135 -0.41 -9.67 9.72
N PHE A 136 -0.11 -9.39 10.99
CA PHE A 136 1.21 -8.92 11.38
C PHE A 136 2.25 -10.01 11.15
N LEU A 137 1.99 -11.24 11.58
CA LEU A 137 2.91 -12.38 11.42
C LEU A 137 3.24 -12.64 9.94
N PHE A 138 2.27 -12.45 9.04
CA PHE A 138 2.48 -12.53 7.60
C PHE A 138 3.52 -11.50 7.12
N PHE A 139 3.36 -10.22 7.48
CA PHE A 139 4.33 -9.19 7.09
C PHE A 139 5.68 -9.35 7.80
N ASP A 140 5.67 -9.79 9.06
CA ASP A 140 6.87 -10.08 9.86
C ASP A 140 7.73 -11.15 9.17
N TYR A 141 7.09 -12.22 8.69
CA TYR A 141 7.73 -13.30 7.93
C TYR A 141 8.38 -12.78 6.65
N TYR A 142 7.64 -12.01 5.84
CA TYR A 142 8.18 -11.48 4.58
C TYR A 142 9.28 -10.45 4.79
N PHE A 143 9.16 -9.63 5.84
CA PHE A 143 10.22 -8.71 6.23
C PHE A 143 11.51 -9.47 6.58
N ASP A 144 11.43 -10.53 7.38
CA ASP A 144 12.60 -11.34 7.74
C ASP A 144 13.22 -12.01 6.52
N ALA A 145 12.41 -12.70 5.72
CA ALA A 145 12.88 -13.40 4.53
C ALA A 145 13.61 -12.44 3.59
N PHE A 146 12.99 -11.31 3.24
CA PHE A 146 13.59 -10.38 2.30
C PHE A 146 14.69 -9.50 2.88
N SER A 147 14.77 -9.38 4.21
CA SER A 147 15.94 -8.80 4.87
C SER A 147 17.19 -9.66 4.63
N GLN A 148 17.05 -10.99 4.69
CA GLN A 148 18.15 -11.91 4.38
C GLN A 148 18.49 -11.89 2.90
N PHE A 149 17.50 -11.95 2.01
CA PHE A 149 17.75 -12.00 0.57
C PHE A 149 18.32 -10.71 -0.03
N GLY A 150 17.85 -9.54 0.40
CA GLY A 150 18.08 -8.29 -0.32
C GLY A 150 18.98 -7.27 0.37
N THR A 151 19.08 -7.30 1.70
CA THR A 151 19.75 -6.22 2.47
C THR A 151 20.94 -6.67 3.29
N HIS A 152 21.02 -7.94 3.67
CA HIS A 152 22.13 -8.46 4.46
C HIS A 152 22.98 -9.45 3.66
N PRO A 153 24.31 -9.42 3.79
CA PRO A 153 25.17 -10.48 3.25
C PRO A 153 24.90 -11.76 4.05
N SER A 154 24.06 -12.61 3.50
CA SER A 154 23.58 -13.86 4.08
C SER A 154 23.75 -15.04 3.11
N ALA A 155 23.60 -16.27 3.59
CA ALA A 155 23.59 -17.44 2.71
C ALA A 155 22.46 -17.37 1.66
N GLU A 156 21.33 -16.81 2.05
CA GLU A 156 20.15 -16.55 1.22
C GLU A 156 20.44 -15.52 0.13
N SER A 157 21.18 -14.45 0.45
CA SER A 157 21.62 -13.47 -0.56
C SER A 157 22.57 -14.08 -1.58
N ILE A 158 23.45 -15.01 -1.16
CA ILE A 158 24.36 -15.72 -2.08
C ILE A 158 23.55 -16.54 -3.10
N TYR A 159 22.42 -17.13 -2.71
CA TYR A 159 21.54 -17.86 -3.63
C TYR A 159 21.06 -16.99 -4.81
N PHE A 160 20.82 -15.69 -4.59
CA PHE A 160 20.45 -14.75 -5.66
C PHE A 160 21.60 -14.29 -6.54
N HIS A 161 22.83 -14.66 -6.20
CA HIS A 161 24.01 -14.37 -6.99
C HIS A 161 24.63 -15.64 -7.58
N VAL A 162 24.05 -16.83 -7.44
CA VAL A 162 24.62 -18.07 -7.97
C VAL A 162 23.77 -18.62 -9.11
N GLU A 163 24.40 -18.77 -10.27
CA GLU A 163 23.84 -19.49 -11.42
C GLU A 163 24.88 -20.49 -11.93
N ASN A 164 24.48 -21.76 -12.16
CA ASN A 164 25.37 -22.83 -12.63
C ASN A 164 26.65 -23.00 -11.79
N ASN A 165 26.52 -22.90 -10.46
CA ASN A 165 27.63 -22.93 -9.49
C ASN A 165 28.68 -21.80 -9.67
N MET A 166 28.35 -20.73 -10.41
CA MET A 166 29.20 -19.55 -10.54
C MET A 166 28.53 -18.33 -9.92
N PHE A 167 29.34 -17.50 -9.25
CA PHE A 167 28.90 -16.24 -8.70
C PHE A 167 28.73 -15.21 -9.82
N GLN A 168 27.59 -14.54 -9.83
CA GLN A 168 27.17 -13.57 -10.82
C GLN A 168 27.33 -12.16 -10.26
N ILE A 169 28.12 -11.35 -10.95
CA ILE A 169 28.33 -9.94 -10.63
C ILE A 169 27.42 -9.13 -11.54
N GLY A 170 26.53 -8.34 -10.93
CA GLY A 170 25.58 -7.51 -11.68
C GLY A 170 24.35 -8.30 -12.17
N PRO A 171 23.69 -7.81 -13.22
CA PRO A 171 22.46 -8.39 -13.72
C PRO A 171 22.75 -9.75 -14.37
N HIS A 172 21.91 -10.74 -14.14
CA HIS A 172 22.03 -12.06 -14.74
C HIS A 172 20.65 -12.71 -14.93
N TYR A 173 20.61 -13.72 -15.80
CA TYR A 173 19.40 -14.50 -16.00
C TYR A 173 19.22 -15.52 -14.87
N ASN A 174 18.01 -15.65 -14.34
CA ASN A 174 17.66 -16.79 -13.50
C ASN A 174 16.15 -17.01 -13.53
N GLY A 175 15.68 -17.87 -14.45
CA GLY A 175 14.24 -18.05 -14.66
C GLY A 175 13.46 -18.53 -13.44
N ASN A 176 14.07 -19.31 -12.54
CA ASN A 176 13.42 -19.81 -11.33
C ASN A 176 13.26 -18.68 -10.29
N VAL A 177 14.33 -17.93 -10.03
CA VAL A 177 14.26 -16.77 -9.13
C VAL A 177 13.30 -15.73 -9.69
N TYR A 178 13.36 -15.46 -10.99
CA TYR A 178 12.44 -14.55 -11.69
C TYR A 178 10.96 -14.86 -11.42
N VAL A 179 10.51 -16.10 -11.70
CA VAL A 179 9.11 -16.51 -11.50
C VAL A 179 8.71 -16.45 -10.03
N LYS A 180 9.58 -16.92 -9.12
CA LYS A 180 9.33 -16.88 -7.66
C LYS A 180 9.26 -15.45 -7.12
N SER A 181 10.09 -14.54 -7.61
CA SER A 181 10.06 -13.13 -7.23
C SER A 181 8.72 -12.50 -7.61
N TYR A 182 8.20 -12.75 -8.82
CA TYR A 182 6.86 -12.27 -9.19
C TYR A 182 5.74 -12.86 -8.31
N HIS A 183 5.79 -14.16 -8.02
CA HIS A 183 4.85 -14.82 -7.12
C HIS A 183 4.84 -14.17 -5.72
N HIS A 184 6.01 -14.00 -5.11
CA HIS A 184 6.11 -13.40 -3.78
C HIS A 184 5.70 -11.93 -3.76
N LEU A 185 6.09 -11.16 -4.79
CA LEU A 185 5.67 -9.76 -4.91
C LEU A 185 4.15 -9.66 -5.01
N ALA A 186 3.52 -10.49 -5.84
CA ALA A 186 2.07 -10.50 -6.01
C ALA A 186 1.32 -10.86 -4.72
N ILE A 187 1.77 -11.86 -3.96
CA ILE A 187 1.17 -12.23 -2.67
C ILE A 187 1.31 -11.09 -1.65
N LEU A 188 2.52 -10.55 -1.52
CA LEU A 188 2.81 -9.51 -0.53
C LEU A 188 2.00 -8.24 -0.80
N VAL A 189 1.98 -7.78 -2.05
CA VAL A 189 1.22 -6.61 -2.49
C VAL A 189 -0.29 -6.83 -2.33
N SER A 190 -0.78 -8.04 -2.59
CA SER A 190 -2.19 -8.38 -2.41
C SER A 190 -2.65 -8.28 -0.96
N HIS A 191 -1.76 -8.46 0.01
CA HIS A 191 -2.05 -8.24 1.43
C HIS A 191 -1.87 -6.78 1.81
N ALA A 192 -0.77 -6.15 1.37
CA ALA A 192 -0.50 -4.74 1.66
C ALA A 192 -1.62 -3.83 1.15
N ARG A 193 -2.25 -4.13 0.01
CA ARG A 193 -3.35 -3.32 -0.55
C ARG A 193 -4.56 -3.22 0.37
N ILE A 194 -4.87 -4.26 1.16
CA ILE A 194 -6.04 -4.29 2.04
C ILE A 194 -5.92 -3.13 3.04
N TYR A 195 -4.75 -3.02 3.66
CA TYR A 195 -4.48 -2.02 4.68
C TYR A 195 -3.99 -0.69 4.12
N ALA A 196 -3.46 -0.62 2.90
CA ALA A 196 -3.09 0.65 2.28
C ALA A 196 -4.33 1.47 1.87
N VAL A 197 -5.46 0.81 1.64
CA VAL A 197 -6.73 1.44 1.23
C VAL A 197 -7.61 1.79 2.45
N GLU A 198 -7.49 1.04 3.54
CA GLU A 198 -8.33 1.21 4.73
C GLU A 198 -8.18 2.54 5.48
N PRO A 199 -6.98 3.10 5.73
CA PRO A 199 -6.83 4.37 6.44
C PRO A 199 -7.62 5.49 5.75
N THR A 200 -7.61 5.53 4.42
CA THR A 200 -8.41 6.49 3.65
C THR A 200 -9.91 6.25 3.83
N ASN A 201 -10.36 4.99 3.79
CA ASN A 201 -11.77 4.62 3.93
C ASN A 201 -12.31 4.76 5.36
N LEU A 202 -11.50 4.46 6.38
CA LEU A 202 -11.88 4.55 7.79
C LEU A 202 -12.09 6.02 8.15
N TYR A 203 -11.21 6.92 7.71
CA TYR A 203 -11.38 8.36 7.89
C TYR A 203 -12.57 8.93 7.10
N LEU A 204 -12.91 8.36 5.95
CA LEU A 204 -14.15 8.70 5.21
C LEU A 204 -15.41 8.24 5.97
N SER A 205 -15.37 7.06 6.61
CA SER A 205 -16.50 6.52 7.38
C SER A 205 -16.79 7.29 8.68
N LEU A 206 -15.74 7.80 9.35
CA LEU A 206 -15.88 8.65 10.53
C LEU A 206 -16.57 9.98 10.19
N THR A 207 -16.38 10.51 8.99
CA THR A 207 -17.13 11.69 8.51
C THR A 207 -18.60 11.45 8.26
N ARG A 208 -19.00 10.26 7.81
CA ARG A 208 -20.42 9.96 7.61
C ARG A 208 -21.19 9.87 8.92
N LYS A 209 -20.52 9.53 10.03
CA LYS A 209 -21.13 9.52 11.37
C LYS A 209 -21.15 10.91 12.04
N SER A 210 -20.26 11.84 11.66
CA SER A 210 -20.22 13.20 12.24
C SER A 210 -21.14 14.20 11.54
N ILE A 211 -21.66 13.88 10.35
CA ILE A 211 -22.75 14.62 9.74
C ILE A 211 -24.05 14.06 10.33
N SER A 212 -24.44 14.56 11.50
CA SER A 212 -25.82 14.44 11.97
C SER A 212 -26.76 14.89 10.84
N PRO A 213 -27.90 14.22 10.59
CA PRO A 213 -28.87 14.76 9.66
C PRO A 213 -29.21 16.17 10.12
N LEU A 214 -28.98 17.15 9.24
CA LEU A 214 -29.50 18.49 9.40
C LEU A 214 -30.96 18.33 9.83
N LYS A 215 -31.27 18.67 11.08
CA LYS A 215 -32.65 18.82 11.51
C LYS A 215 -33.23 19.87 10.58
N THR A 216 -34.07 19.45 9.65
CA THR A 216 -34.92 20.33 8.87
C THR A 216 -35.95 20.95 9.81
N ASN A 217 -35.50 21.88 10.65
CA ASN A 217 -36.39 22.86 11.24
C ASN A 217 -36.59 23.91 10.16
N ASP A 218 -37.75 23.82 9.52
CA ASP A 218 -38.58 24.94 9.04
C ASP A 218 -39.46 24.42 7.91
N SER A 219 -40.59 23.80 8.30
CA SER A 219 -41.76 23.78 7.43
C SER A 219 -42.33 25.20 7.47
N PRO A 220 -42.42 25.93 6.34
CA PRO A 220 -43.14 27.19 6.32
C PRO A 220 -44.61 26.88 6.60
N GLN A 221 -45.16 27.43 7.68
CA GLN A 221 -46.61 27.44 7.87
C GLN A 221 -47.21 28.31 6.76
N LEU A 222 -47.77 27.67 5.73
CA LEU A 222 -48.66 28.30 4.78
C LEU A 222 -49.91 28.74 5.54
N GLY A 223 -49.95 30.03 5.90
CA GLY A 223 -51.14 30.69 6.40
C GLY A 223 -52.21 30.71 5.31
N ILE A 224 -53.17 29.80 5.40
CA ILE A 224 -54.38 29.84 4.58
C ILE A 224 -55.30 30.90 5.21
N SER A 225 -55.30 32.09 4.63
CA SER A 225 -56.31 33.11 4.89
C SER A 225 -57.64 32.66 4.27
N SER A 226 -58.67 32.52 5.11
CA SER A 226 -60.03 32.21 4.70
C SER A 226 -60.68 33.40 3.98
N GLU A 227 -60.81 33.33 2.66
CA GLU A 227 -61.73 34.20 1.91
C GLU A 227 -63.14 33.59 1.92
N ARG A 228 -64.11 34.41 2.36
CA ARG A 228 -65.53 34.10 2.43
C ARG A 228 -66.13 34.21 1.02
N CYS A 229 -66.87 33.19 0.60
CA CYS A 229 -67.77 33.28 -0.56
C CYS A 229 -69.12 33.86 -0.12
N PRO A 230 -69.75 34.75 -0.92
CA PRO A 230 -71.05 35.34 -0.59
C PRO A 230 -72.20 34.36 -0.90
N GLN A 231 -73.23 34.42 -0.06
CA GLN A 231 -74.51 33.75 -0.27
C GLN A 231 -75.26 34.43 -1.42
N ASN A 232 -75.70 33.63 -2.40
CA ASN A 232 -76.78 34.04 -3.30
C ASN A 232 -78.04 33.25 -2.94
N SER A 233 -79.06 34.03 -2.57
CA SER A 233 -80.46 33.66 -2.51
C SER A 233 -81.08 33.67 -3.90
N ASP A 234 -81.69 32.54 -4.26
CA ASP A 234 -82.92 32.31 -5.04
C ASP A 234 -82.81 31.09 -5.96
#